data_AF-A0A1F3ESR0-F1
#
_entry.id   AF-A0A1F3ESR0-F1
#
_cell.length_a   1.000
_cell.length_b   1.000
_cell.length_c   1.000
_cell.angle_alpha   90.00
_cell.angle_beta   90.00
_cell.angle_gamma   90.00
#
_symmetry.space_group_name_H-M   'P 1'
#
loop_
_entity.id
_entity.type
_entity.pdbx_description
1 polymer ?
#
loop_
_entity_poly.entity_id
_entity_poly.type
_entity_poly.pdbx_seq_one_letter_code
_entity_poly.pdbx_strand_id
1 'polypeptide(L)'
;MEKRKSILLFFNKIYKIYICIRYVYYMNFLKKILQSVTYFAKNKNYLFNFFIVSAIIGVGISYSNLYLFHILLVIYVFTYLLLYPINKFSENFLLSKYPTRLHYIIFFTIIWYSLMLIITENKFYGIKYLSFIIIGNIIIFIVVQKIKMISQLKNLYKTIAIIIIVEIIISLFESVGIFRWPISRLSENVVYFGRVNEITTILNESFSNFYVQTMPTGFHWNPNNLAVLMGMAFPFFIFHKNKWISIFGSIIIIWIVVQCGARLIFLSFYLMIFLSFLIINKKNIIVPFFVTIIIIFCSTNGFSLLNGKLSKFNEIQSFTFGLIGLNQPSFNKNNETSKTGSIALRKELIIFGINSSIEHYGIGVGGGNSQNELEKIGGIGEKKIMDLHNFWIELLMEGGIIFLLFFISWYCIILWKLFRIIRICKELMLSYLSKSSFVALSGFIVSAVAPSSVIYFFPMYILFGFSISTINIYKMNYENTPSIRY
;
A
#
# COMPACT_ATOMS: atom_id res chain seq x y z
N MET A 1 10.88 -52.06 -48.38
CA MET A 1 11.24 -51.49 -47.05
C MET A 1 12.23 -50.33 -47.13
N GLU A 2 13.22 -50.35 -48.03
CA GLU A 2 14.23 -49.28 -48.14
C GLU A 2 13.66 -47.89 -48.48
N LYS A 3 12.65 -47.83 -49.36
CA LYS A 3 11.96 -46.56 -49.71
C LYS A 3 11.25 -45.90 -48.51
N ARG A 4 10.76 -46.70 -47.54
CA ARG A 4 10.18 -46.18 -46.28
C ARG A 4 11.26 -45.69 -45.32
N LYS A 5 12.42 -46.36 -45.25
CA LYS A 5 13.58 -45.91 -44.45
C LYS A 5 14.16 -44.60 -44.99
N SER A 6 14.25 -44.42 -46.30
CA SER A 6 14.77 -43.17 -46.89
C SER A 6 13.85 -41.98 -46.63
N ILE A 7 12.52 -42.17 -46.71
CA ILE A 7 11.53 -41.14 -46.38
C ILE A 7 11.59 -40.77 -44.89
N LEU A 8 11.71 -41.75 -43.99
CA LEU A 8 11.86 -41.50 -42.55
C LEU A 8 13.16 -40.73 -42.23
N LEU A 9 14.27 -41.09 -42.87
CA LEU A 9 15.54 -40.35 -42.77
C LEU A 9 15.42 -38.91 -43.25
N PHE A 10 14.68 -38.68 -44.35
CA PHE A 10 14.44 -37.35 -44.89
C PHE A 10 13.61 -36.47 -43.92
N PHE A 11 12.49 -36.99 -43.40
CA PHE A 11 11.67 -36.26 -42.42
C PHE A 11 12.42 -35.99 -41.11
N ASN A 12 13.24 -36.93 -40.64
CA ASN A 12 14.04 -36.74 -39.43
C ASN A 12 15.12 -35.66 -39.62
N LYS A 13 15.67 -35.53 -40.85
CA LYS A 13 16.60 -34.46 -41.21
C LYS A 13 15.91 -33.09 -41.25
N ILE A 14 14.69 -33.01 -41.83
CA ILE A 14 13.87 -31.79 -41.83
C ILE A 14 13.50 -31.38 -40.40
N TYR A 15 13.09 -32.32 -39.56
CA TYR A 15 12.72 -32.05 -38.17
C TYR A 15 13.90 -31.52 -37.35
N LYS A 16 15.10 -32.08 -37.53
CA LYS A 16 16.33 -31.55 -36.91
C LYS A 16 16.64 -30.12 -37.38
N ILE A 17 16.51 -29.84 -38.68
CA ILE A 17 16.72 -28.49 -39.23
C ILE A 17 15.70 -27.50 -38.64
N TYR A 18 14.43 -27.89 -38.54
CA TYR A 18 13.38 -27.08 -37.93
C TYR A 18 13.69 -26.75 -36.47
N ILE A 19 14.11 -27.73 -35.66
CA ILE A 19 14.53 -27.51 -34.27
C ILE A 19 15.73 -26.56 -34.21
N CYS A 20 16.74 -26.73 -35.05
CA CYS A 20 17.91 -25.85 -35.09
C CYS A 20 17.52 -24.41 -35.44
N ILE A 21 16.65 -24.20 -36.44
CA ILE A 21 16.15 -22.87 -36.81
C ILE A 21 15.38 -22.24 -35.65
N ARG A 22 14.49 -23.01 -34.98
CA ARG A 22 13.77 -22.53 -33.80
C ARG A 22 14.72 -22.17 -32.67
N TYR A 23 15.73 -23.01 -32.40
CA TYR A 23 16.72 -22.76 -31.36
C TYR A 23 17.53 -21.49 -31.64
N VAL A 24 18.02 -21.30 -32.86
CA VAL A 24 18.74 -20.06 -33.26
C VAL A 24 17.83 -18.84 -33.16
N TYR A 25 16.56 -18.95 -33.56
CA TYR A 25 15.58 -17.87 -33.41
C TYR A 25 15.34 -17.53 -31.94
N TYR A 26 15.13 -18.53 -31.08
CA TYR A 26 14.98 -18.34 -29.63
C TYR A 26 16.24 -17.73 -29.01
N MET A 27 17.43 -18.18 -29.39
CA MET A 27 18.70 -17.64 -28.88
C MET A 27 18.92 -16.19 -29.32
N ASN A 28 18.56 -15.84 -30.55
CA ASN A 28 18.61 -14.45 -31.03
C ASN A 28 17.56 -13.55 -30.35
N PHE A 29 16.37 -14.07 -30.09
CA PHE A 29 15.33 -13.38 -29.34
C PHE A 29 15.76 -13.16 -27.88
N LEU A 30 16.29 -14.20 -27.22
CA LEU A 30 16.89 -14.11 -25.89
C LEU A 30 18.04 -13.12 -25.84
N LYS A 31 18.92 -13.11 -26.85
CA LYS A 31 20.02 -12.15 -26.94
C LYS A 31 19.52 -10.71 -27.09
N LYS A 32 18.49 -10.47 -27.90
CA LYS A 32 17.85 -9.15 -28.02
C LYS A 32 17.17 -8.71 -26.73
N ILE A 33 16.48 -9.61 -26.02
CA ILE A 33 15.94 -9.35 -24.69
C ILE A 33 17.08 -9.04 -23.71
N LEU A 34 18.16 -9.81 -23.72
CA LEU A 34 19.29 -9.56 -22.83
C LEU A 34 19.93 -8.21 -23.13
N GLN A 35 20.07 -7.83 -24.40
CA GLN A 35 20.57 -6.52 -24.82
C GLN A 35 19.64 -5.37 -24.42
N SER A 36 18.33 -5.52 -24.56
CA SER A 36 17.37 -4.49 -24.14
C SER A 36 17.27 -4.39 -22.62
N VAL A 37 17.29 -5.51 -21.91
CA VAL A 37 17.34 -5.57 -20.43
C VAL A 37 18.64 -4.97 -19.92
N THR A 38 19.78 -5.27 -20.54
CA THR A 38 21.07 -4.67 -20.13
C THR A 38 21.13 -3.18 -20.45
N TYR A 39 20.59 -2.71 -21.59
CA TYR A 39 20.47 -1.29 -21.89
C TYR A 39 19.55 -0.56 -20.90
N PHE A 40 18.39 -1.14 -20.60
CA PHE A 40 17.44 -0.62 -19.63
C PHE A 40 18.03 -0.60 -18.22
N ALA A 41 18.73 -1.65 -17.82
CA ALA A 41 19.46 -1.75 -16.56
C ALA A 41 20.64 -0.77 -16.48
N LYS A 42 21.30 -0.46 -17.61
CA LYS A 42 22.35 0.55 -17.70
C LYS A 42 21.81 1.94 -17.37
N ASN A 43 20.55 2.22 -17.71
CA ASN A 43 19.87 3.43 -17.26
C ASN A 43 19.16 3.22 -15.90
N LYS A 44 19.99 3.21 -14.84
CA LYS A 44 19.59 2.97 -13.44
C LYS A 44 18.43 3.83 -12.92
N ASN A 45 18.06 4.92 -13.60
CA ASN A 45 16.95 5.77 -13.19
C ASN A 45 15.60 5.27 -13.72
N TYR A 46 15.56 4.75 -14.96
CA TYR A 46 14.32 4.19 -15.52
C TYR A 46 13.94 2.89 -14.82
N LEU A 47 14.89 1.99 -14.59
CA LEU A 47 14.64 0.75 -13.86
C LEU A 47 14.12 1.02 -12.44
N PHE A 48 14.70 1.99 -11.73
CA PHE A 48 14.22 2.41 -10.41
C PHE A 48 12.80 2.98 -10.47
N ASN A 49 12.52 3.93 -11.37
CA ASN A 49 11.18 4.51 -11.48
C ASN A 49 10.14 3.47 -11.87
N PHE A 50 10.47 2.55 -12.78
CA PHE A 50 9.56 1.49 -13.21
C PHE A 50 9.30 0.47 -12.09
N PHE A 51 10.33 0.13 -11.31
CA PHE A 51 10.19 -0.66 -10.09
C PHE A 51 9.20 -0.01 -9.10
N ILE A 52 9.36 1.29 -8.81
CA ILE A 52 8.44 2.02 -7.93
C ILE A 52 7.01 2.05 -8.48
N VAL A 53 6.85 2.32 -9.78
CA VAL A 53 5.52 2.32 -10.43
C VAL A 53 4.86 0.95 -10.29
N SER A 54 5.59 -0.13 -10.56
CA SER A 54 5.06 -1.49 -10.43
C SER A 54 4.67 -1.85 -8.99
N ALA A 55 5.39 -1.33 -7.99
CA ALA A 55 5.08 -1.53 -6.59
C ALA A 55 3.78 -0.81 -6.19
N ILE A 56 3.52 0.39 -6.71
CA ILE A 56 2.28 1.13 -6.45
C ILE A 56 1.09 0.44 -7.12
N ILE A 57 1.25 0.03 -8.38
CA ILE A 57 0.22 -0.72 -9.11
C ILE A 57 -0.05 -2.06 -8.42
N GLY A 58 0.98 -2.76 -7.95
CA GLY A 58 0.84 -4.02 -7.23
C GLY A 58 0.08 -5.07 -8.03
N VAL A 59 -1.09 -5.46 -7.53
CA VAL A 59 -1.94 -6.49 -8.17
C VAL A 59 -2.54 -6.05 -9.50
N GLY A 60 -2.65 -4.73 -9.75
CA GLY A 60 -3.23 -4.18 -10.98
C GLY A 60 -2.52 -4.61 -12.26
N ILE A 61 -1.28 -5.10 -12.19
CA ILE A 61 -0.60 -5.82 -13.28
C ILE A 61 -0.03 -7.12 -12.70
N SER A 62 -0.83 -8.17 -12.75
CA SER A 62 -0.46 -9.49 -12.23
C SER A 62 -1.09 -10.64 -13.01
N TYR A 63 -0.50 -11.81 -12.87
CA TYR A 63 -1.12 -13.10 -13.19
C TYR A 63 -1.09 -13.97 -11.95
N SER A 64 -2.26 -14.37 -11.45
CA SER A 64 -2.44 -15.02 -10.16
C SER A 64 -1.72 -14.21 -9.04
N ASN A 65 -0.86 -14.85 -8.25
CA ASN A 65 -0.09 -14.21 -7.18
C ASN A 65 1.20 -13.54 -7.67
N LEU A 66 1.55 -13.63 -8.96
CA LEU A 66 2.78 -13.07 -9.52
C LEU A 66 2.53 -11.66 -10.10
N TYR A 67 2.95 -10.65 -9.36
CA TYR A 67 2.84 -9.24 -9.77
C TYR A 67 4.05 -8.83 -10.62
N LEU A 68 3.87 -7.87 -11.53
CA LEU A 68 4.98 -7.27 -12.31
C LEU A 68 6.12 -6.79 -11.39
N PHE A 69 5.75 -6.28 -10.21
CA PHE A 69 6.68 -5.89 -9.17
C PHE A 69 7.70 -6.98 -8.81
N HIS A 70 7.30 -8.26 -8.68
CA HIS A 70 8.23 -9.32 -8.33
C HIS A 70 9.30 -9.54 -9.39
N ILE A 71 8.89 -9.50 -10.66
CA ILE A 71 9.79 -9.65 -11.81
C ILE A 71 10.80 -8.51 -11.80
N LEU A 72 10.33 -7.28 -11.61
CA LEU A 72 11.20 -6.10 -11.55
C LEU A 72 12.09 -6.09 -10.31
N LEU A 73 11.63 -6.61 -9.16
CA LEU A 73 12.45 -6.78 -7.97
C LEU A 73 13.62 -7.72 -8.26
N VAL A 74 13.36 -8.89 -8.87
CA VAL A 74 14.40 -9.85 -9.25
C VAL A 74 15.38 -9.22 -10.23
N ILE A 75 14.90 -8.53 -11.26
CA ILE A 75 15.77 -7.82 -12.22
C ILE A 75 16.60 -6.75 -11.49
N TYR A 76 16.01 -5.97 -10.59
CA TYR A 76 16.70 -4.93 -9.84
C TYR A 76 17.81 -5.51 -8.95
N VAL A 77 17.51 -6.56 -8.19
CA VAL A 77 18.48 -7.23 -7.32
C VAL A 77 19.58 -7.89 -8.15
N PHE A 78 19.23 -8.59 -9.23
CA PHE A 78 20.20 -9.26 -10.09
C PHE A 78 21.13 -8.28 -10.79
N THR A 79 20.59 -7.18 -11.33
CA THR A 79 21.41 -6.11 -11.93
C THR A 79 22.30 -5.43 -10.90
N TYR A 80 21.83 -5.25 -9.67
CA TYR A 80 22.66 -4.74 -8.59
C TYR A 80 23.81 -5.69 -8.24
N LEU A 81 23.55 -6.99 -8.12
CA LEU A 81 24.56 -8.02 -7.81
C LEU A 81 25.59 -8.20 -8.93
N LEU A 82 25.16 -8.22 -10.20
CA LEU A 82 26.08 -8.41 -11.33
C LEU A 82 26.94 -7.18 -11.62
N LEU A 83 26.39 -5.97 -11.47
CA LEU A 83 27.07 -4.74 -11.88
C LEU A 83 27.93 -4.12 -10.77
N TYR A 84 27.76 -4.54 -9.51
CA TYR A 84 28.61 -4.10 -8.42
C TYR A 84 29.71 -5.12 -8.16
N PRO A 85 31.00 -4.78 -8.39
CA PRO A 85 32.08 -5.66 -8.01
C PRO A 85 32.03 -5.91 -6.50
N ILE A 86 32.22 -7.16 -6.09
CA ILE A 86 32.11 -7.64 -4.70
C ILE A 86 32.92 -6.75 -3.74
N ASN A 87 34.09 -6.24 -4.18
CA ASN A 87 34.95 -5.37 -3.38
C ASN A 87 34.36 -3.96 -3.11
N LYS A 88 33.41 -3.48 -3.94
CA LYS A 88 32.65 -2.23 -3.70
C LYS A 88 31.29 -2.48 -3.05
N PHE A 89 30.91 -3.75 -2.86
CA PHE A 89 29.64 -4.11 -2.25
C PHE A 89 29.63 -3.71 -0.78
N SER A 90 30.69 -4.04 -0.01
CA SER A 90 30.80 -3.68 1.41
C SER A 90 30.71 -2.16 1.65
N GLU A 91 31.41 -1.34 0.87
CA GLU A 91 31.43 0.12 1.05
C GLU A 91 30.12 0.85 0.67
N ASN A 92 29.27 0.23 -0.16
CA ASN A 92 28.00 0.82 -0.62
C ASN A 92 26.77 0.17 0.03
N PHE A 93 26.92 -1.04 0.55
CA PHE A 93 25.89 -1.78 1.29
C PHE A 93 25.89 -1.40 2.78
N LEU A 94 27.07 -1.08 3.35
CA LEU A 94 27.15 -0.44 4.66
C LEU A 94 26.52 0.95 4.56
N LEU A 95 25.28 1.06 5.05
CA LEU A 95 24.49 2.29 5.16
C LEU A 95 25.12 3.35 6.11
N SER A 96 26.37 3.16 6.52
CA SER A 96 27.13 4.04 7.40
C SER A 96 27.30 5.47 6.87
N LYS A 97 27.03 5.70 5.59
CA LYS A 97 27.12 7.01 4.93
C LYS A 97 25.85 7.87 5.04
N TYR A 98 24.75 7.35 5.60
CA TYR A 98 23.52 8.13 5.77
C TYR A 98 23.49 8.85 7.12
N PRO A 99 23.04 10.12 7.17
CA PRO A 99 23.07 10.93 8.40
C PRO A 99 22.08 10.44 9.45
N THR A 100 21.08 9.62 9.07
CA THR A 100 20.21 8.96 10.04
C THR A 100 20.36 7.45 10.01
N ARG A 101 20.26 6.87 11.21
CA ARG A 101 20.21 5.43 11.48
C ARG A 101 18.81 4.83 11.31
N LEU A 102 17.87 5.53 10.67
CA LEU A 102 16.47 5.10 10.57
C LEU A 102 16.28 3.87 9.69
N HIS A 103 17.18 3.63 8.75
CA HIS A 103 17.13 2.47 7.86
C HIS A 103 17.48 1.15 8.58
N TYR A 104 18.11 1.19 9.77
CA TYR A 104 18.47 -0.03 10.49
C TYR A 104 17.27 -0.83 10.99
N ILE A 105 16.07 -0.22 11.01
CA ILE A 105 14.82 -0.95 11.27
C ILE A 105 14.66 -2.15 10.33
N ILE A 106 15.16 -2.05 9.09
CA ILE A 106 15.08 -3.10 8.08
C ILE A 106 15.74 -4.38 8.59
N PHE A 107 16.97 -4.26 9.10
CA PHE A 107 17.70 -5.41 9.65
C PHE A 107 17.06 -5.92 10.92
N PHE A 108 16.64 -5.01 11.81
CA PHE A 108 15.93 -5.39 13.03
C PHE A 108 14.67 -6.22 12.72
N THR A 109 13.83 -5.76 11.79
CA THR A 109 12.61 -6.47 11.41
C THR A 109 12.91 -7.82 10.77
N ILE A 110 13.87 -7.90 9.85
CA ILE A 110 14.21 -9.18 9.21
C ILE A 110 14.77 -10.17 10.24
N ILE A 111 15.68 -9.73 11.11
CA ILE A 111 16.27 -10.58 12.16
C ILE A 111 15.18 -11.03 13.14
N TRP A 112 14.34 -10.12 13.61
CA TRP A 112 13.25 -10.42 14.55
C TRP A 112 12.33 -11.49 14.01
N TYR A 113 11.77 -11.30 12.81
CA TYR A 113 10.85 -12.27 12.24
C TYR A 113 11.54 -13.58 11.81
N SER A 114 12.84 -13.55 11.51
CA SER A 114 13.62 -14.78 11.30
C SER A 114 13.77 -15.58 12.59
N LEU A 115 13.98 -14.92 13.73
CA LEU A 115 14.01 -15.58 15.04
C LEU A 115 12.63 -16.12 15.41
N MET A 116 11.56 -15.37 15.12
CA MET A 116 10.19 -15.82 15.37
C MET A 116 9.80 -17.07 14.56
N LEU A 117 10.47 -17.37 13.44
CA LEU A 117 10.28 -18.64 12.72
C LEU A 117 10.55 -19.86 13.60
N ILE A 118 11.38 -19.75 14.63
CA ILE A 118 11.67 -20.86 15.56
C ILE A 118 10.40 -21.23 16.33
N ILE A 119 9.67 -20.23 16.82
CA ILE A 119 8.47 -20.36 17.66
C ILE A 119 7.21 -20.58 16.82
N THR A 120 7.22 -20.13 15.56
CA THR A 120 6.08 -20.25 14.64
C THR A 120 5.66 -21.71 14.47
N GLU A 121 4.44 -22.07 14.86
CA GLU A 121 3.88 -23.41 14.61
C GLU A 121 3.83 -23.80 13.12
N ASN A 122 3.12 -23.00 12.29
CA ASN A 122 3.01 -23.28 10.86
C ASN A 122 4.16 -22.60 10.10
N LYS A 123 5.23 -23.35 9.84
CA LYS A 123 6.43 -22.85 9.15
C LYS A 123 6.14 -22.31 7.76
N PHE A 124 5.12 -22.82 7.05
CA PHE A 124 4.76 -22.33 5.73
C PHE A 124 4.24 -20.90 5.78
N TYR A 125 3.30 -20.61 6.69
CA TYR A 125 2.82 -19.25 6.91
C TYR A 125 3.93 -18.33 7.45
N GLY A 126 4.77 -18.83 8.35
CA GLY A 126 6.01 -18.17 8.80
C GLY A 126 6.88 -17.67 7.66
N ILE A 127 7.27 -18.58 6.76
CA ILE A 127 8.16 -18.28 5.65
C ILE A 127 7.49 -17.34 4.64
N LYS A 128 6.20 -17.54 4.34
CA LYS A 128 5.42 -16.66 3.46
C LYS A 128 5.40 -15.23 4.00
N TYR A 129 5.12 -15.08 5.28
CA TYR A 129 5.06 -13.78 5.93
C TYR A 129 6.43 -13.09 6.04
N LEU A 130 7.48 -13.84 6.42
CA LEU A 130 8.84 -13.32 6.40
C LEU A 130 9.24 -12.85 4.99
N SER A 131 8.81 -13.57 3.94
CA SER A 131 9.04 -13.17 2.55
C SER A 131 8.38 -11.83 2.22
N PHE A 132 7.14 -11.60 2.67
CA PHE A 132 6.46 -10.31 2.51
C PHE A 132 7.19 -9.17 3.23
N ILE A 133 7.65 -9.41 4.46
CA ILE A 133 8.44 -8.46 5.23
C ILE A 133 9.75 -8.13 4.53
N ILE A 134 10.49 -9.12 4.05
CA ILE A 134 11.76 -8.92 3.33
C ILE A 134 11.51 -8.07 2.08
N ILE A 135 10.50 -8.43 1.28
CA ILE A 135 10.13 -7.71 0.06
C ILE A 135 9.81 -6.24 0.37
N GLY A 136 8.94 -5.97 1.35
CA GLY A 136 8.56 -4.61 1.73
C GLY A 136 9.76 -3.80 2.24
N ASN A 137 10.61 -4.39 3.09
CA ASN A 137 11.81 -3.73 3.60
C ASN A 137 12.85 -3.44 2.51
N ILE A 138 12.96 -4.31 1.49
CA ILE A 138 13.83 -4.05 0.33
C ILE A 138 13.37 -2.81 -0.43
N ILE A 139 12.06 -2.53 -0.51
CA ILE A 139 11.56 -1.28 -1.13
C ILE A 139 12.08 -0.06 -0.36
N ILE A 140 11.98 -0.06 0.98
CA ILE A 140 12.51 1.03 1.82
C ILE A 140 14.01 1.19 1.56
N PHE A 141 14.76 0.08 1.57
CA PHE A 141 16.20 0.07 1.32
C PHE A 141 16.54 0.69 -0.04
N ILE A 142 15.91 0.23 -1.12
CA ILE A 142 16.16 0.71 -2.48
C ILE A 142 15.87 2.21 -2.60
N VAL A 143 14.74 2.68 -2.04
CA VAL A 143 14.37 4.11 -2.08
C VAL A 143 15.42 4.96 -1.34
N VAL A 144 15.76 4.60 -0.11
CA VAL A 144 16.75 5.34 0.70
C VAL A 144 18.14 5.29 0.07
N GLN A 145 18.52 4.15 -0.52
CA GLN A 145 19.82 4.00 -1.15
C GLN A 145 19.93 4.86 -2.42
N LYS A 146 18.87 4.89 -3.23
CA LYS A 146 18.86 5.57 -4.52
C LYS A 146 18.80 7.09 -4.38
N ILE A 147 18.12 7.60 -3.36
CA ILE A 147 17.85 9.03 -3.19
C ILE A 147 18.90 9.68 -2.30
N LYS A 148 19.79 10.45 -2.92
CA LYS A 148 20.87 11.18 -2.26
C LYS A 148 20.80 12.69 -2.48
N MET A 149 20.03 13.14 -3.46
CA MET A 149 19.90 14.55 -3.83
C MET A 149 18.44 14.97 -3.95
N ILE A 150 18.17 16.26 -3.76
CA ILE A 150 16.82 16.82 -3.86
C ILE A 150 16.19 16.63 -5.25
N SER A 151 16.98 16.64 -6.32
CA SER A 151 16.52 16.39 -7.69
C SER A 151 15.98 14.97 -7.88
N GLN A 152 16.63 13.98 -7.25
CA GLN A 152 16.18 12.58 -7.27
C GLN A 152 14.89 12.39 -6.47
N LEU A 153 14.78 13.06 -5.30
CA LEU A 153 13.56 13.06 -4.51
C LEU A 153 12.39 13.71 -5.26
N LYS A 154 12.64 14.83 -5.96
CA LYS A 154 11.66 15.47 -6.85
C LYS A 154 11.22 14.54 -7.98
N ASN A 155 12.15 13.80 -8.58
CA ASN A 155 11.82 12.84 -9.64
C ASN A 155 11.00 11.65 -9.12
N LEU A 156 11.33 11.13 -7.93
CA LEU A 156 10.52 10.10 -7.28
C LEU A 156 9.11 10.63 -7.00
N TYR A 157 8.98 11.81 -6.40
CA TYR A 157 7.68 12.45 -6.15
C TYR A 157 6.87 12.59 -7.44
N LYS A 158 7.47 13.11 -8.53
CA LYS A 158 6.79 13.24 -9.82
C LYS A 158 6.31 11.88 -10.36
N THR A 159 7.14 10.85 -10.25
CA THR A 159 6.81 9.49 -10.70
C THR A 159 5.62 8.94 -9.91
N ILE A 160 5.64 9.06 -8.57
CA ILE A 160 4.54 8.65 -7.69
C ILE A 160 3.28 9.46 -8.00
N ALA A 161 3.38 10.78 -8.14
CA ALA A 161 2.24 11.64 -8.43
C ALA A 161 1.55 11.26 -9.75
N ILE A 162 2.32 10.98 -10.82
CA ILE A 162 1.76 10.56 -12.11
C ILE A 162 0.96 9.26 -11.95
N ILE A 163 1.50 8.23 -11.30
CA ILE A 163 0.79 6.96 -11.17
C ILE A 163 -0.43 7.07 -10.25
N ILE A 164 -0.39 7.92 -9.21
CA ILE A 164 -1.55 8.22 -8.37
C ILE A 164 -2.64 8.95 -9.16
N ILE A 165 -2.28 9.86 -10.07
CA ILE A 165 -3.27 10.53 -10.94
C ILE A 165 -3.92 9.50 -11.88
N VAL A 166 -3.15 8.57 -12.45
CA VAL A 166 -3.69 7.48 -13.28
C VAL A 166 -4.65 6.61 -12.45
N GLU A 167 -4.27 6.24 -11.23
CA GLU A 167 -5.12 5.48 -10.30
C GLU A 167 -6.42 6.22 -9.97
N ILE A 168 -6.34 7.54 -9.73
CA ILE A 168 -7.50 8.40 -9.49
C ILE A 168 -8.45 8.38 -10.70
N ILE A 169 -7.92 8.50 -11.93
CA ILE A 169 -8.74 8.49 -13.15
C ILE A 169 -9.46 7.15 -13.31
N ILE A 170 -8.75 6.04 -13.14
CA ILE A 170 -9.34 4.69 -13.20
C ILE A 170 -10.43 4.55 -12.13
N SER A 171 -10.12 4.93 -10.90
CA SER A 171 -11.05 4.84 -9.77
C SER A 171 -12.29 5.72 -9.96
N LEU A 172 -12.16 6.88 -10.60
CA LEU A 172 -13.29 7.73 -10.96
C LEU A 172 -14.21 7.04 -11.96
N PHE A 173 -13.66 6.45 -13.03
CA PHE A 173 -14.47 5.71 -14.00
C PHE A 173 -15.16 4.49 -13.40
N GLU A 174 -14.47 3.76 -12.51
CA GLU A 174 -15.07 2.66 -11.75
C GLU A 174 -16.18 3.15 -10.82
N SER A 175 -16.00 4.31 -10.18
CA SER A 175 -16.98 4.87 -9.25
C SER A 175 -18.30 5.29 -9.91
N VAL A 176 -18.26 5.59 -11.21
CA VAL A 176 -19.45 5.94 -12.02
C VAL A 176 -20.00 4.71 -12.77
N GLY A 177 -19.29 3.58 -12.76
CA GLY A 177 -19.70 2.35 -13.44
C GLY A 177 -19.42 2.35 -14.96
N ILE A 178 -18.59 3.27 -15.45
CA ILE A 178 -18.25 3.38 -16.89
C ILE A 178 -17.27 2.28 -17.31
N PHE A 179 -16.34 1.94 -16.42
CA PHE A 179 -15.25 1.01 -16.68
C PHE A 179 -14.96 0.21 -15.42
N ARG A 180 -14.41 -1.00 -15.57
CA ARG A 180 -13.97 -1.86 -14.48
C ARG A 180 -12.59 -2.39 -14.80
N TRP A 181 -11.64 -2.22 -13.87
CA TRP A 181 -10.30 -2.75 -14.05
C TRP A 181 -10.37 -4.28 -14.17
N PRO A 182 -9.80 -4.91 -15.22
CA PRO A 182 -10.02 -6.33 -15.51
C PRO A 182 -9.61 -7.29 -14.39
N ILE A 183 -8.59 -6.92 -13.60
CA ILE A 183 -8.04 -7.71 -12.49
C ILE A 183 -8.79 -7.47 -11.18
N SER A 184 -9.73 -6.51 -11.14
CA SER A 184 -10.57 -6.26 -9.97
C SER A 184 -11.29 -7.54 -9.52
N ARG A 185 -11.41 -7.75 -8.21
CA ARG A 185 -12.26 -8.81 -7.63
C ARG A 185 -13.72 -8.68 -8.07
N LEU A 186 -14.13 -7.47 -8.45
CA LEU A 186 -15.48 -7.13 -8.92
C LEU A 186 -15.60 -7.16 -10.45
N SER A 187 -14.65 -7.78 -11.15
CA SER A 187 -14.62 -7.92 -12.61
C SER A 187 -14.89 -9.37 -13.02
N GLU A 188 -15.75 -9.57 -14.00
CA GLU A 188 -15.95 -10.89 -14.62
C GLU A 188 -14.69 -11.38 -15.34
N ASN A 189 -13.86 -10.46 -15.82
CA ASN A 189 -12.63 -10.76 -16.56
C ASN A 189 -11.49 -11.27 -15.66
N VAL A 190 -11.68 -11.30 -14.34
CA VAL A 190 -10.64 -11.68 -13.37
C VAL A 190 -10.12 -13.10 -13.59
N VAL A 191 -10.95 -13.98 -14.17
CA VAL A 191 -10.60 -15.38 -14.50
C VAL A 191 -9.45 -15.47 -15.51
N TYR A 192 -9.39 -14.55 -16.47
CA TYR A 192 -8.30 -14.50 -17.46
C TYR A 192 -6.93 -14.19 -16.83
N PHE A 193 -6.91 -13.74 -15.58
CA PHE A 193 -5.71 -13.46 -14.81
C PHE A 193 -5.41 -14.55 -13.77
N GLY A 194 -5.97 -15.75 -13.92
CA GLY A 194 -5.65 -16.91 -13.06
C GLY A 194 -6.18 -16.75 -11.63
N ARG A 195 -7.34 -16.13 -11.47
CA ARG A 195 -8.02 -15.87 -10.19
C ARG A 195 -9.45 -16.38 -10.23
N VAL A 196 -10.00 -16.69 -9.06
CA VAL A 196 -11.38 -17.16 -8.92
C VAL A 196 -12.34 -15.99 -9.10
N ASN A 197 -13.45 -16.21 -9.81
CA ASN A 197 -14.51 -15.21 -9.93
C ASN A 197 -15.42 -15.28 -8.70
N GLU A 198 -15.44 -14.20 -7.93
CA GLU A 198 -16.22 -14.09 -6.70
C GLU A 198 -17.39 -13.11 -6.83
N ILE A 199 -17.58 -12.52 -8.03
CA ILE A 199 -18.56 -11.44 -8.23
C ILE A 199 -20.00 -11.89 -7.96
N THR A 200 -20.36 -13.12 -8.35
CA THR A 200 -21.70 -13.66 -8.16
C THR A 200 -22.04 -13.83 -6.69
N THR A 201 -21.10 -14.39 -5.91
CA THR A 201 -21.23 -14.50 -4.45
C THR A 201 -21.35 -13.12 -3.80
N ILE A 202 -20.51 -12.16 -4.20
CA ILE A 202 -20.52 -10.80 -3.65
C ILE A 202 -21.84 -10.08 -3.97
N LEU A 203 -22.37 -10.22 -5.19
CA LEU A 203 -23.64 -9.60 -5.58
C LEU A 203 -24.80 -10.16 -4.77
N ASN A 204 -24.87 -11.49 -4.60
CA ASN A 204 -25.92 -12.16 -3.84
C ASN A 204 -25.91 -11.79 -2.35
N GLU A 205 -24.73 -11.53 -1.77
CA GLU A 205 -24.60 -11.08 -0.38
C GLU A 205 -24.77 -9.56 -0.19
N SER A 206 -24.81 -8.79 -1.28
CA SER A 206 -24.83 -7.33 -1.21
C SER A 206 -26.23 -6.76 -1.06
N PHE A 207 -26.34 -5.61 -0.39
CA PHE A 207 -27.60 -4.89 -0.25
C PHE A 207 -28.18 -4.42 -1.60
N SER A 208 -27.32 -4.19 -2.60
CA SER A 208 -27.76 -3.84 -3.96
C SER A 208 -26.64 -4.05 -4.98
N ASN A 209 -27.01 -4.51 -6.19
CA ASN A 209 -26.06 -4.66 -7.30
C ASN A 209 -25.37 -3.34 -7.66
N PHE A 210 -26.10 -2.23 -7.63
CA PHE A 210 -25.56 -0.90 -7.92
C PHE A 210 -24.46 -0.47 -6.94
N TYR A 211 -24.58 -0.85 -5.65
CA TYR A 211 -23.54 -0.58 -4.65
C TYR A 211 -22.20 -1.21 -5.02
N VAL A 212 -22.23 -2.49 -5.41
CA VAL A 212 -21.04 -3.26 -5.79
C VAL A 212 -20.46 -2.75 -7.12
N GLN A 213 -21.32 -2.51 -8.12
CA GLN A 213 -20.89 -2.08 -9.45
C GLN A 213 -20.25 -0.69 -9.48
N THR A 214 -20.53 0.17 -8.50
CA THR A 214 -19.92 1.51 -8.38
C THR A 214 -18.80 1.56 -7.33
N MET A 215 -18.40 0.43 -6.73
CA MET A 215 -17.36 0.38 -5.72
C MET A 215 -15.98 0.29 -6.40
N PRO A 216 -15.15 1.35 -6.37
CA PRO A 216 -13.86 1.31 -7.05
C PRO A 216 -12.86 0.46 -6.29
N THR A 217 -12.01 -0.20 -7.05
CA THR A 217 -10.88 -1.02 -6.62
C THR A 217 -9.55 -0.48 -7.15
N GLY A 218 -9.57 0.25 -8.26
CA GLY A 218 -8.37 0.75 -8.93
C GLY A 218 -7.42 -0.39 -9.27
N PHE A 219 -6.13 -0.19 -9.05
CA PHE A 219 -5.11 -1.23 -9.17
C PHE A 219 -5.08 -2.21 -7.98
N HIS A 220 -5.97 -2.07 -7.00
CA HIS A 220 -5.99 -2.90 -5.80
C HIS A 220 -7.05 -4.00 -5.84
N TRP A 221 -6.83 -5.07 -5.06
CA TRP A 221 -7.80 -6.16 -4.95
C TRP A 221 -9.01 -5.79 -4.08
N ASN A 222 -8.77 -4.99 -3.05
CA ASN A 222 -9.76 -4.60 -2.05
C ASN A 222 -9.98 -3.08 -2.08
N PRO A 223 -11.25 -2.60 -2.14
CA PRO A 223 -11.58 -1.18 -2.05
C PRO A 223 -11.00 -0.46 -0.83
N ASN A 224 -10.83 -1.16 0.30
CA ASN A 224 -10.19 -0.59 1.49
C ASN A 224 -8.71 -0.27 1.24
N ASN A 225 -7.99 -1.09 0.45
CA ASN A 225 -6.59 -0.82 0.10
C ASN A 225 -6.48 0.42 -0.79
N LEU A 226 -7.36 0.55 -1.78
CA LEU A 226 -7.49 1.76 -2.59
C LEU A 226 -7.76 2.98 -1.72
N ALA A 227 -8.72 2.87 -0.80
CA ALA A 227 -9.09 3.99 0.05
C ALA A 227 -7.94 4.39 1.00
N VAL A 228 -7.12 3.44 1.47
CA VAL A 228 -5.90 3.73 2.24
C VAL A 228 -4.87 4.45 1.36
N LEU A 229 -4.67 4.02 0.11
CA LEU A 229 -3.78 4.72 -0.84
C LEU A 229 -4.24 6.17 -1.05
N MET A 230 -5.54 6.37 -1.27
CA MET A 230 -6.14 7.70 -1.41
C MET A 230 -5.96 8.53 -0.13
N GLY A 231 -6.10 7.89 1.03
CA GLY A 231 -5.76 8.46 2.34
C GLY A 231 -4.31 8.94 2.44
N MET A 232 -3.35 8.14 1.97
CA MET A 232 -1.94 8.52 1.94
C MET A 232 -1.64 9.66 0.93
N ALA A 233 -2.35 9.69 -0.19
CA ALA A 233 -2.20 10.72 -1.21
C ALA A 233 -2.83 12.06 -0.81
N PHE A 234 -3.88 12.04 0.01
CA PHE A 234 -4.68 13.20 0.38
C PHE A 234 -3.88 14.42 0.87
N PRO A 235 -2.90 14.29 1.79
CA PRO A 235 -2.12 15.44 2.24
C PRO A 235 -1.29 16.09 1.12
N PHE A 236 -0.83 15.31 0.15
CA PHE A 236 -0.08 15.86 -0.99
C PHE A 236 -0.95 16.79 -1.85
N PHE A 237 -2.26 16.55 -1.94
CA PHE A 237 -3.19 17.48 -2.54
C PHE A 237 -3.48 18.67 -1.63
N ILE A 238 -3.77 18.46 -0.34
CA ILE A 238 -4.02 19.57 0.61
C ILE A 238 -2.89 20.60 0.61
N PHE A 239 -1.63 20.16 0.66
CA PHE A 239 -0.49 21.08 0.74
C PHE A 239 -0.02 21.57 -0.63
N HIS A 240 -0.68 21.20 -1.72
CA HIS A 240 -0.24 21.55 -3.07
C HIS A 240 -0.22 23.08 -3.28
N LYS A 241 0.81 23.60 -3.97
CA LYS A 241 1.00 25.05 -4.16
C LYS A 241 -0.17 25.71 -4.91
N ASN A 242 -0.74 25.00 -5.90
CA ASN A 242 -1.92 25.46 -6.64
C ASN A 242 -3.20 25.07 -5.87
N LYS A 243 -3.97 26.07 -5.45
CA LYS A 243 -5.22 25.92 -4.69
C LYS A 243 -6.29 25.12 -5.43
N TRP A 244 -6.38 25.24 -6.75
CA TRP A 244 -7.36 24.50 -7.55
C TRP A 244 -7.07 23.00 -7.57
N ILE A 245 -5.80 22.64 -7.82
CA ILE A 245 -5.35 21.24 -7.74
C ILE A 245 -5.59 20.69 -6.33
N SER A 246 -5.35 21.52 -5.31
CA SER A 246 -5.58 21.15 -3.92
C SER A 246 -7.04 20.86 -3.61
N ILE A 247 -7.96 21.76 -3.99
CA ILE A 247 -9.40 21.61 -3.75
C ILE A 247 -9.96 20.44 -4.58
N PHE A 248 -9.78 20.46 -5.91
CA PHE A 248 -10.35 19.42 -6.77
C PHE A 248 -9.76 18.04 -6.49
N GLY A 249 -8.44 17.94 -6.29
CA GLY A 249 -7.80 16.68 -5.93
C GLY A 249 -8.28 16.12 -4.60
N SER A 250 -8.47 16.97 -3.59
CA SER A 250 -9.01 16.56 -2.28
C SER A 250 -10.45 16.09 -2.39
N ILE A 251 -11.30 16.81 -3.16
CA ILE A 251 -12.70 16.43 -3.39
C ILE A 251 -12.80 15.09 -4.10
N ILE A 252 -12.00 14.88 -5.15
CA ILE A 252 -11.97 13.63 -5.91
C ILE A 252 -11.54 12.46 -5.02
N ILE A 253 -10.52 12.66 -4.18
CA ILE A 253 -10.09 11.64 -3.20
C ILE A 253 -11.22 11.29 -2.23
N ILE A 254 -11.88 12.31 -1.65
CA ILE A 254 -13.01 12.08 -0.73
C ILE A 254 -14.11 11.31 -1.45
N TRP A 255 -14.46 11.69 -2.68
CA TRP A 255 -15.44 10.98 -3.49
C TRP A 255 -15.07 9.50 -3.69
N ILE A 256 -13.84 9.20 -4.10
CA ILE A 256 -13.38 7.81 -4.28
C ILE A 256 -13.50 7.04 -2.96
N VAL A 257 -13.08 7.62 -1.83
CA VAL A 257 -13.16 6.96 -0.51
C VAL A 257 -14.60 6.72 -0.06
N VAL A 258 -15.52 7.67 -0.31
CA VAL A 258 -16.97 7.44 -0.12
C VAL A 258 -17.42 6.24 -0.96
N GLN A 259 -17.01 6.19 -2.22
CA GLN A 259 -17.42 5.14 -3.15
C GLN A 259 -16.83 3.76 -2.80
N CYS A 260 -15.68 3.71 -2.13
CA CYS A 260 -15.14 2.50 -1.52
C CYS A 260 -15.92 1.99 -0.31
N GLY A 261 -16.80 2.80 0.31
CA GLY A 261 -17.49 2.43 1.55
C GLY A 261 -16.56 2.31 2.78
N ALA A 262 -15.36 2.90 2.73
CA ALA A 262 -14.32 2.69 3.74
C ALA A 262 -14.47 3.65 4.95
N ARG A 263 -15.41 3.34 5.85
CA ARG A 263 -15.84 4.21 6.96
C ARG A 263 -14.70 4.69 7.88
N LEU A 264 -13.77 3.81 8.25
CA LEU A 264 -12.67 4.13 9.18
C LEU A 264 -11.69 5.19 8.63
N ILE A 265 -11.64 5.36 7.31
CA ILE A 265 -10.72 6.31 6.68
C ILE A 265 -11.21 7.75 6.86
N PHE A 266 -12.50 7.97 7.10
CA PHE A 266 -13.01 9.30 7.46
C PHE A 266 -12.43 9.79 8.78
N LEU A 267 -12.25 8.91 9.77
CA LEU A 267 -11.57 9.27 11.02
C LEU A 267 -10.12 9.72 10.77
N SER A 268 -9.45 9.04 9.84
CA SER A 268 -8.12 9.44 9.36
C SER A 268 -8.15 10.82 8.69
N PHE A 269 -9.15 11.12 7.85
CA PHE A 269 -9.28 12.43 7.23
C PHE A 269 -9.53 13.56 8.24
N TYR A 270 -10.38 13.36 9.25
CA TYR A 270 -10.56 14.36 10.31
C TYR A 270 -9.23 14.68 11.01
N LEU A 271 -8.46 13.64 11.37
CA LEU A 271 -7.13 13.81 11.96
C LEU A 271 -6.19 14.56 11.01
N MET A 272 -6.14 14.17 9.74
CA MET A 272 -5.26 14.81 8.75
C MET A 272 -5.59 16.28 8.51
N ILE A 273 -6.87 16.64 8.44
CA ILE A 273 -7.32 18.03 8.29
C ILE A 273 -6.98 18.83 9.55
N PHE A 274 -7.25 18.28 10.73
CA PHE A 274 -6.89 18.92 12.00
C PHE A 274 -5.39 19.24 12.06
N LEU A 275 -4.54 18.25 11.75
CA LEU A 275 -3.09 18.45 11.69
C LEU A 275 -2.69 19.46 10.60
N SER A 276 -3.41 19.48 9.48
CA SER A 276 -3.17 20.46 8.41
C SER A 276 -3.46 21.88 8.89
N PHE A 277 -4.50 22.12 9.68
CA PHE A 277 -4.75 23.45 10.28
C PHE A 277 -3.61 23.91 11.19
N LEU A 278 -3.00 23.00 11.96
CA LEU A 278 -1.88 23.32 12.85
C LEU A 278 -0.58 23.67 12.10
N ILE A 279 -0.42 23.15 10.88
CA ILE A 279 0.82 23.24 10.10
C ILE A 279 0.77 24.34 9.03
N ILE A 280 -0.42 24.68 8.53
CA ILE A 280 -0.61 25.63 7.43
C ILE A 280 -0.49 27.08 7.91
N ASN A 281 0.19 27.93 7.13
CA ASN A 281 0.22 29.38 7.36
C ASN A 281 -1.19 29.98 7.20
N LYS A 282 -1.57 30.94 8.04
CA LYS A 282 -2.91 31.58 8.04
C LYS A 282 -3.48 31.94 6.65
N LYS A 283 -2.62 32.35 5.69
CA LYS A 283 -3.02 32.71 4.31
C LYS A 283 -3.55 31.55 3.45
N ASN A 284 -3.26 30.30 3.81
CA ASN A 284 -3.63 29.10 3.05
C ASN A 284 -4.67 28.22 3.78
N ILE A 285 -5.26 28.73 4.87
CA ILE A 285 -6.24 28.02 5.70
C ILE A 285 -7.58 27.74 4.97
N ILE A 286 -7.81 28.43 3.85
CA ILE A 286 -9.03 28.33 3.05
C ILE A 286 -9.25 26.90 2.53
N VAL A 287 -8.18 26.22 2.08
CA VAL A 287 -8.30 24.85 1.55
C VAL A 287 -8.78 23.86 2.62
N PRO A 288 -8.08 23.67 3.76
CA PRO A 288 -8.56 22.73 4.79
C PRO A 288 -9.93 23.14 5.33
N PHE A 289 -10.26 24.44 5.38
CA PHE A 289 -11.59 24.90 5.74
C PHE A 289 -12.68 24.40 4.79
N PHE A 290 -12.53 24.62 3.47
CA PHE A 290 -13.49 24.09 2.49
C PHE A 290 -13.57 22.56 2.50
N VAL A 291 -12.44 21.88 2.62
CA VAL A 291 -12.41 20.42 2.72
C VAL A 291 -13.13 19.94 3.98
N THR A 292 -12.99 20.66 5.11
CA THR A 292 -13.73 20.38 6.34
C THR A 292 -15.24 20.48 6.12
N ILE A 293 -15.71 21.54 5.45
CA ILE A 293 -17.14 21.70 5.12
C ILE A 293 -17.63 20.50 4.31
N ILE A 294 -16.86 20.07 3.31
CA ILE A 294 -17.23 18.94 2.45
C ILE A 294 -17.29 17.64 3.24
N ILE A 295 -16.28 17.36 4.08
CA ILE A 295 -16.29 16.15 4.91
C ILE A 295 -17.46 16.19 5.89
N ILE A 296 -17.71 17.33 6.55
CA ILE A 296 -18.87 17.50 7.43
C ILE A 296 -20.15 17.24 6.64
N PHE A 297 -20.31 17.83 5.45
CA PHE A 297 -21.47 17.65 4.59
C PHE A 297 -21.68 16.18 4.18
N CYS A 298 -20.63 15.46 3.79
CA CYS A 298 -20.68 14.02 3.48
C CYS A 298 -21.01 13.17 4.72
N SER A 299 -20.54 13.59 5.90
CA SER A 299 -20.70 12.87 7.17
C SER A 299 -22.00 13.15 7.92
N THR A 300 -22.75 14.17 7.52
CA THR A 300 -23.98 14.64 8.18
C THR A 300 -25.17 14.52 7.23
N ASN A 301 -26.34 14.96 7.70
CA ASN A 301 -27.59 15.01 6.94
C ASN A 301 -27.60 16.00 5.76
N GLY A 302 -26.45 16.50 5.29
CA GLY A 302 -26.39 17.31 4.06
C GLY A 302 -27.02 16.61 2.85
N PHE A 303 -26.95 15.28 2.83
CA PHE A 303 -27.61 14.40 1.85
C PHE A 303 -29.00 13.90 2.26
N SER A 304 -29.60 14.42 3.33
CA SER A 304 -30.93 13.97 3.77
C SER A 304 -32.04 14.18 2.74
N LEU A 305 -31.87 15.14 1.82
CA LEU A 305 -32.72 15.33 0.64
C LEU A 305 -32.60 14.19 -0.40
N LEU A 306 -31.51 13.42 -0.35
CA LEU A 306 -31.22 12.23 -1.17
C LEU A 306 -31.40 10.92 -0.39
N ASN A 307 -31.98 10.98 0.82
CA ASN A 307 -32.21 9.84 1.70
C ASN A 307 -32.92 8.71 0.94
N GLY A 308 -32.27 7.54 0.92
CA GLY A 308 -32.79 6.31 0.32
C GLY A 308 -32.19 5.94 -1.04
N LYS A 309 -31.53 6.86 -1.77
CA LYS A 309 -30.98 6.56 -3.11
C LYS A 309 -29.50 6.16 -3.13
N LEU A 310 -28.71 6.54 -2.11
CA LEU A 310 -27.27 6.30 -2.07
C LEU A 310 -26.85 5.63 -0.75
N SER A 311 -26.90 4.29 -0.70
CA SER A 311 -26.60 3.50 0.51
C SER A 311 -25.21 3.75 1.11
N LYS A 312 -24.21 4.11 0.30
CA LYS A 312 -22.84 4.42 0.76
C LYS A 312 -22.77 5.64 1.69
N PHE A 313 -23.57 6.68 1.43
CA PHE A 313 -23.62 7.85 2.30
C PHE A 313 -24.32 7.53 3.63
N ASN A 314 -25.37 6.72 3.60
CA ASN A 314 -26.06 6.26 4.81
C ASN A 314 -25.11 5.48 5.73
N GLU A 315 -24.20 4.69 5.17
CA GLU A 315 -23.19 3.97 5.94
C GLU A 315 -22.19 4.90 6.66
N ILE A 316 -21.79 5.98 6.01
CA ILE A 316 -20.88 6.98 6.60
C ILE A 316 -21.62 7.76 7.70
N GLN A 317 -22.86 8.18 7.43
CA GLN A 317 -23.69 8.90 8.38
C GLN A 317 -24.02 8.06 9.63
N SER A 318 -24.38 6.79 9.45
CA SER A 318 -24.65 5.91 10.60
C SER A 318 -23.41 5.70 11.46
N PHE A 319 -22.23 5.61 10.86
CA PHE A 319 -20.96 5.56 11.58
C PHE A 319 -20.67 6.86 12.35
N THR A 320 -20.85 8.02 11.73
CA THR A 320 -20.57 9.32 12.36
C THR A 320 -21.57 9.66 13.47
N PHE A 321 -22.87 9.44 13.26
CA PHE A 321 -23.88 9.61 14.32
C PHE A 321 -23.64 8.66 15.49
N GLY A 322 -23.23 7.41 15.21
CA GLY A 322 -22.85 6.45 16.23
C GLY A 322 -21.66 6.90 17.08
N LEU A 323 -20.66 7.57 16.48
CA LEU A 323 -19.52 8.13 17.22
C LEU A 323 -19.90 9.31 18.14
N ILE A 324 -20.89 10.11 17.74
CA ILE A 324 -21.31 11.33 18.47
C ILE A 324 -22.42 11.01 19.50
N GLY A 325 -22.92 9.76 19.54
CA GLY A 325 -23.96 9.35 20.49
C GLY A 325 -25.34 9.95 20.18
N LEU A 326 -25.55 10.45 18.97
CA LEU A 326 -26.86 10.94 18.53
C LEU A 326 -27.74 9.77 18.11
N ASN A 327 -29.03 9.84 18.44
CA ASN A 327 -30.02 8.88 17.98
C ASN A 327 -29.91 8.73 16.47
N GLN A 328 -29.63 7.50 16.02
CA GLN A 328 -29.51 7.24 14.59
C GLN A 328 -30.82 7.70 13.92
N PRO A 329 -30.76 8.45 12.80
CA PRO A 329 -31.95 8.68 12.01
C PRO A 329 -32.55 7.31 11.72
N SER A 330 -33.83 7.16 12.04
CA SER A 330 -34.58 5.91 12.10
C SER A 330 -34.59 5.16 10.76
N PHE A 331 -33.47 4.55 10.41
CA PHE A 331 -33.30 3.64 9.29
C PHE A 331 -33.04 2.26 9.90
N ASN A 332 -34.10 1.44 9.87
CA ASN A 332 -34.18 0.05 10.32
C ASN A 332 -34.02 -0.20 11.82
N LYS A 333 -35.08 0.15 12.56
CA LYS A 333 -35.40 -0.46 13.87
C LYS A 333 -35.79 -1.95 13.79
N ASN A 334 -35.87 -2.55 12.60
CA ASN A 334 -36.28 -3.95 12.42
C ASN A 334 -35.11 -4.93 12.29
N ASN A 335 -33.86 -4.47 12.44
CA ASN A 335 -32.70 -5.35 12.39
C ASN A 335 -32.18 -5.61 13.80
N GLU A 336 -32.78 -6.59 14.49
CA GLU A 336 -32.18 -7.32 15.61
C GLU A 336 -30.87 -8.07 15.23
N THR A 337 -30.32 -7.83 14.03
CA THR A 337 -29.03 -8.35 13.55
C THR A 337 -27.85 -7.48 14.00
N SER A 338 -27.85 -7.01 15.25
CA SER A 338 -26.71 -6.28 15.83
C SER A 338 -25.53 -7.19 16.18
N LYS A 339 -25.71 -8.52 16.08
CA LYS A 339 -24.65 -9.53 16.26
C LYS A 339 -23.84 -9.86 14.99
N THR A 340 -24.21 -9.37 13.80
CA THR A 340 -23.57 -9.77 12.52
C THR A 340 -22.95 -8.61 11.73
N GLY A 341 -22.90 -7.39 12.28
CA GLY A 341 -22.33 -6.23 11.60
C GLY A 341 -20.80 -6.27 11.46
N SER A 342 -20.26 -5.66 10.40
CA SER A 342 -18.80 -5.58 10.14
C SER A 342 -17.99 -4.92 11.27
N ILE A 343 -18.63 -4.12 12.13
CA ILE A 343 -18.01 -3.50 13.30
C ILE A 343 -17.89 -4.51 14.46
N ALA A 344 -18.91 -5.35 14.67
CA ALA A 344 -18.88 -6.40 15.69
C ALA A 344 -17.78 -7.42 15.39
N LEU A 345 -17.69 -7.87 14.12
CA LEU A 345 -16.62 -8.77 13.68
C LEU A 345 -15.21 -8.20 13.89
N ARG A 346 -15.02 -6.90 13.61
CA ARG A 346 -13.72 -6.23 13.88
C ARG A 346 -13.40 -6.15 15.37
N LYS A 347 -14.40 -5.94 16.22
CA LYS A 347 -14.21 -5.95 17.68
C LYS A 347 -13.79 -7.35 18.15
N GLU A 348 -14.43 -8.40 17.66
CA GLU A 348 -14.08 -9.79 17.96
C GLU A 348 -12.65 -10.13 17.53
N LEU A 349 -12.25 -9.75 16.30
CA LEU A 349 -10.88 -9.94 15.80
C LEU A 349 -9.84 -9.20 16.64
N ILE A 350 -10.14 -7.97 17.09
CA ILE A 350 -9.25 -7.21 17.98
C ILE A 350 -9.10 -7.91 19.34
N ILE A 351 -10.22 -8.33 19.94
CA ILE A 351 -10.21 -9.04 21.23
C ILE A 351 -9.43 -10.35 21.10
N PHE A 352 -9.65 -11.10 20.02
CA PHE A 352 -8.92 -12.33 19.73
C PHE A 352 -7.41 -12.09 19.66
N GLY A 353 -6.97 -11.09 18.88
CA GLY A 353 -5.54 -10.78 18.77
C GLY A 353 -4.91 -10.34 20.10
N ILE A 354 -5.64 -9.58 20.92
CA ILE A 354 -5.18 -9.20 22.28
C ILE A 354 -5.07 -10.43 23.18
N ASN A 355 -6.11 -11.27 23.24
CA ASN A 355 -6.13 -12.47 24.07
C ASN A 355 -5.03 -13.45 23.67
N SER A 356 -4.87 -13.71 22.36
CA SER A 356 -3.80 -14.57 21.86
C SER A 356 -2.41 -14.02 22.22
N SER A 357 -2.23 -12.70 22.17
CA SER A 357 -0.97 -12.07 22.61
C SER A 357 -0.72 -12.26 24.11
N ILE A 358 -1.75 -12.22 24.94
CA ILE A 358 -1.66 -12.46 26.39
C ILE A 358 -1.32 -13.94 26.67
N GLU A 359 -1.98 -14.88 25.98
CA GLU A 359 -1.73 -16.32 26.10
C GLU A 359 -0.29 -16.69 25.73
N HIS A 360 0.31 -15.97 24.78
CA HIS A 360 1.71 -16.13 24.37
C HIS A 360 2.68 -15.20 25.14
N TYR A 361 2.28 -14.75 26.33
CA TYR A 361 3.10 -13.90 27.23
C TYR A 361 3.65 -12.62 26.58
N GLY A 362 2.98 -12.12 25.54
CA GLY A 362 3.39 -10.95 24.77
C GLY A 362 4.59 -11.17 23.82
N ILE A 363 5.11 -12.40 23.69
CA ILE A 363 6.21 -12.71 22.76
C ILE A 363 5.73 -12.71 21.31
N GLY A 364 4.45 -13.05 21.11
CA GLY A 364 3.82 -13.20 19.80
C GLY A 364 3.86 -14.64 19.28
N VAL A 365 3.00 -14.94 18.31
CA VAL A 365 2.81 -16.27 17.72
C VAL A 365 3.71 -16.54 16.51
N GLY A 366 4.46 -15.53 16.07
CA GLY A 366 5.26 -15.56 14.85
C GLY A 366 4.51 -15.08 13.61
N GLY A 367 5.27 -14.68 12.59
CA GLY A 367 4.74 -14.09 11.35
C GLY A 367 3.77 -15.02 10.62
N GLY A 368 2.59 -14.52 10.23
CA GLY A 368 1.59 -15.29 9.48
C GLY A 368 0.81 -16.34 10.29
N ASN A 369 1.19 -16.60 11.54
CA ASN A 369 0.49 -17.57 12.39
C ASN A 369 -0.83 -17.04 12.95
N SER A 370 -1.09 -15.73 12.85
CA SER A 370 -2.41 -15.21 13.18
C SER A 370 -3.51 -15.90 12.35
N GLN A 371 -3.23 -16.16 11.07
CA GLN A 371 -4.09 -16.93 10.18
C GLN A 371 -4.25 -18.39 10.63
N ASN A 372 -3.16 -19.04 11.06
CA ASN A 372 -3.18 -20.41 11.57
C ASN A 372 -4.08 -20.57 12.80
N GLU A 373 -3.96 -19.66 13.77
CA GLU A 373 -4.78 -19.67 14.98
C GLU A 373 -6.26 -19.44 14.67
N LEU A 374 -6.57 -18.54 13.73
CA LEU A 374 -7.94 -18.32 13.26
C LEU A 374 -8.50 -19.54 12.52
N GLU A 375 -7.70 -20.22 11.71
CA GLU A 375 -8.10 -21.45 11.01
C GLU A 375 -8.43 -22.58 11.99
N LYS A 376 -7.67 -22.73 13.09
CA LYS A 376 -7.94 -23.75 14.13
C LYS A 376 -9.30 -23.57 14.81
N ILE A 377 -9.73 -22.34 15.04
CA ILE A 377 -11.03 -22.04 15.66
C ILE A 377 -12.18 -21.96 14.65
N GLY A 378 -11.90 -22.23 13.37
CA GLY A 378 -12.91 -22.23 12.29
C GLY A 378 -13.25 -20.85 11.71
N GLY A 379 -12.44 -19.83 12.02
CA GLY A 379 -12.64 -18.44 11.63
C GLY A 379 -13.65 -17.68 12.53
N ILE A 380 -13.62 -16.35 12.48
CA ILE A 380 -14.50 -15.50 13.29
C ILE A 380 -15.73 -15.04 12.49
N GLY A 381 -16.90 -15.16 13.11
CA GLY A 381 -18.19 -14.77 12.55
C GLY A 381 -18.74 -15.72 11.49
N GLU A 382 -19.95 -15.42 11.00
CA GLU A 382 -20.64 -16.22 9.97
C GLU A 382 -19.83 -16.33 8.66
N LYS A 383 -19.00 -15.32 8.36
CA LYS A 383 -18.12 -15.29 7.19
C LYS A 383 -16.79 -16.01 7.39
N LYS A 384 -16.55 -16.60 8.57
CA LYS A 384 -15.31 -17.31 8.93
C LYS A 384 -14.06 -16.54 8.53
N ILE A 385 -13.97 -15.29 8.98
CA ILE A 385 -12.86 -14.41 8.62
C ILE A 385 -11.57 -14.96 9.23
N MET A 386 -10.54 -15.08 8.39
CA MET A 386 -9.24 -15.68 8.74
C MET A 386 -8.08 -14.65 8.81
N ASP A 387 -8.37 -13.37 8.60
CA ASP A 387 -7.41 -12.27 8.73
C ASP A 387 -7.82 -11.32 9.87
N LEU A 388 -6.86 -10.75 10.62
CA LEU A 388 -7.15 -9.87 11.76
C LEU A 388 -7.73 -8.50 11.36
N HIS A 389 -7.61 -8.08 10.09
CA HIS A 389 -8.12 -6.80 9.58
C HIS A 389 -7.71 -5.57 10.41
N ASN A 390 -6.53 -5.60 11.05
CA ASN A 390 -5.98 -4.48 11.81
C ASN A 390 -4.46 -4.61 11.90
N PHE A 391 -3.73 -3.75 11.20
CA PHE A 391 -2.27 -3.79 11.15
C PHE A 391 -1.59 -3.74 12.52
N TRP A 392 -2.11 -2.95 13.46
CA TRP A 392 -1.48 -2.81 14.78
C TRP A 392 -1.65 -4.07 15.63
N ILE A 393 -2.80 -4.74 15.51
CA ILE A 393 -3.06 -6.01 16.18
C ILE A 393 -2.32 -7.15 15.49
N GLU A 394 -2.21 -7.13 14.16
CA GLU A 394 -1.36 -8.04 13.37
C GLU A 394 0.10 -7.98 13.85
N LEU A 395 0.67 -6.76 13.97
CA LEU A 395 2.02 -6.59 14.51
C LEU A 395 2.16 -7.04 15.97
N LEU A 396 1.16 -6.80 16.81
CA LEU A 396 1.17 -7.22 18.21
C LEU A 396 1.15 -8.75 18.33
N MET A 397 0.23 -9.40 17.63
CA MET A 397 0.02 -10.85 17.71
C MET A 397 1.19 -11.59 17.08
N GLU A 398 1.68 -11.16 15.92
CA GLU A 398 2.69 -11.90 15.17
C GLU A 398 4.13 -11.54 15.55
N GLY A 399 4.37 -10.27 15.86
CA GLY A 399 5.68 -9.76 16.27
C GLY A 399 5.89 -9.68 17.78
N GLY A 400 4.82 -9.69 18.57
CA GLY A 400 4.88 -9.49 20.02
C GLY A 400 4.98 -8.03 20.43
N ILE A 401 4.83 -7.79 21.75
CA ILE A 401 4.86 -6.45 22.36
C ILE A 401 6.21 -5.77 22.14
N ILE A 402 7.31 -6.53 22.18
CA ILE A 402 8.66 -6.00 22.01
C ILE A 402 8.81 -5.42 20.60
N PHE A 403 8.45 -6.18 19.57
CA PHE A 403 8.51 -5.70 18.19
C PHE A 403 7.61 -4.49 17.98
N LEU A 404 6.37 -4.55 18.48
CA LEU A 404 5.42 -3.44 18.36
C LEU A 404 5.98 -2.15 18.97
N LEU A 405 6.54 -2.20 20.18
CA LEU A 405 7.13 -1.04 20.85
C LEU A 405 8.32 -0.46 20.09
N PHE A 406 9.20 -1.31 19.56
CA PHE A 406 10.31 -0.88 18.71
C PHE A 406 9.81 -0.22 17.42
N PHE A 407 8.81 -0.81 16.77
CA PHE A 407 8.23 -0.28 15.54
C PHE A 407 7.53 1.07 15.77
N ILE A 408 6.71 1.18 16.83
CA ILE A 408 6.05 2.44 17.22
C ILE A 408 7.09 3.51 17.55
N SER A 409 8.14 3.17 18.30
CA SER A 409 9.22 4.12 18.63
C SER A 409 9.91 4.63 17.36
N TRP A 410 10.24 3.73 16.43
CA TRP A 410 10.80 4.11 15.13
C TRP A 410 9.86 5.02 14.33
N TYR A 411 8.57 4.69 14.29
CA TYR A 411 7.54 5.46 13.62
C TYR A 411 7.43 6.89 14.20
N CYS A 412 7.39 7.00 15.53
CA CYS A 412 7.34 8.27 16.26
C CYS A 412 8.59 9.13 15.98
N ILE A 413 9.78 8.53 15.90
CA ILE A 413 11.01 9.25 15.56
C ILE A 413 10.94 9.82 14.12
N ILE A 414 10.38 9.08 13.16
CA ILE A 414 10.16 9.60 11.79
C ILE A 414 9.23 10.81 11.83
N LEU A 415 8.07 10.69 12.50
CA LEU A 415 7.12 11.79 12.64
C LEU A 415 7.76 13.02 13.29
N TRP A 416 8.47 12.84 14.40
CA TRP A 416 9.14 13.94 15.10
C TRP A 416 10.18 14.64 14.23
N LYS A 417 10.99 13.89 13.47
CA LYS A 417 11.98 14.47 12.55
C LYS A 417 11.31 15.23 11.42
N LEU A 418 10.25 14.70 10.81
CA LEU A 418 9.48 15.41 9.80
C LEU A 418 8.87 16.70 10.37
N PHE A 419 8.29 16.64 11.57
CA PHE A 419 7.74 17.80 12.26
C PHE A 419 8.79 18.88 12.51
N ARG A 420 9.99 18.50 12.96
CA ARG A 420 11.12 19.43 13.11
C ARG A 420 11.49 20.10 11.79
N ILE A 421 11.54 19.34 10.69
CA ILE A 421 11.83 19.89 9.35
C ILE A 421 10.74 20.89 8.94
N ILE A 422 9.46 20.60 9.19
CA ILE A 422 8.34 21.50 8.88
C ILE A 422 8.52 22.87 9.54
N ARG A 423 9.04 22.92 10.76
CA ARG A 423 9.19 24.16 11.55
C ARG A 423 10.40 25.00 11.13
N ILE A 424 11.47 24.37 10.64
CA ILE A 424 12.77 25.02 10.45
C ILE A 424 13.14 25.19 8.97
N CYS A 425 12.68 24.29 8.08
CA CYS A 425 13.10 24.27 6.69
C CYS A 425 12.48 25.40 5.87
N LYS A 426 13.34 26.22 5.25
CA LYS A 426 12.95 27.30 4.33
C LYS A 426 12.79 26.85 2.88
N GLU A 427 13.40 25.73 2.48
CA GLU A 427 13.29 25.23 1.11
C GLU A 427 11.85 24.71 0.87
N LEU A 428 11.20 25.25 -0.16
CA LEU A 428 9.78 25.07 -0.40
C LEU A 428 9.39 23.62 -0.69
N MET A 429 10.20 22.88 -1.44
CA MET A 429 9.92 21.50 -1.82
C MET A 429 10.03 20.55 -0.62
N LEU A 430 11.11 20.60 0.15
CA LEU A 430 11.34 19.81 1.35
C LEU A 430 10.32 20.16 2.41
N SER A 431 9.99 21.45 2.60
CA SER A 431 8.90 21.84 3.48
C SER A 431 7.57 21.21 3.04
N TYR A 432 7.22 21.29 1.74
CA TYR A 432 6.01 20.67 1.19
C TYR A 432 5.99 19.14 1.38
N LEU A 433 7.08 18.46 1.05
CA LEU A 433 7.21 17.01 1.17
C LEU A 433 7.19 16.56 2.64
N SER A 434 7.84 17.28 3.54
CA SER A 434 7.80 16.97 4.97
C SER A 434 6.41 17.17 5.56
N LYS A 435 5.69 18.24 5.20
CA LYS A 435 4.29 18.48 5.61
C LYS A 435 3.39 17.35 5.14
N SER A 436 3.45 17.03 3.85
CA SER A 436 2.61 16.00 3.24
C SER A 436 2.89 14.62 3.84
N SER A 437 4.17 14.22 3.94
CA SER A 437 4.56 12.94 4.53
C SER A 437 4.23 12.84 6.03
N PHE A 438 4.41 13.91 6.80
CA PHE A 438 4.05 13.93 8.22
C PHE A 438 2.55 13.66 8.40
N VAL A 439 1.71 14.43 7.70
CA VAL A 439 0.25 14.28 7.81
C VAL A 439 -0.21 12.94 7.24
N ALA A 440 0.40 12.45 6.14
CA ALA A 440 0.07 11.15 5.55
C ALA A 440 0.40 10.00 6.51
N LEU A 441 1.57 10.03 7.16
CA LEU A 441 1.93 9.05 8.19
C LEU A 441 1.03 9.18 9.43
N SER A 442 0.70 10.38 9.89
CA SER A 442 -0.23 10.52 11.03
C SER A 442 -1.62 9.96 10.70
N GLY A 443 -2.15 10.25 9.51
CA GLY A 443 -3.40 9.68 9.04
C GLY A 443 -3.33 8.17 8.87
N PHE A 444 -2.19 7.65 8.39
CA PHE A 444 -1.99 6.21 8.21
C PHE A 444 -2.15 5.41 9.51
N ILE A 445 -1.86 5.99 10.67
CA ILE A 445 -2.08 5.33 11.97
C ILE A 445 -3.51 4.86 12.11
N VAL A 446 -4.47 5.68 11.70
CA VAL A 446 -5.89 5.36 11.77
C VAL A 446 -6.33 4.49 10.59
N SER A 447 -5.84 4.78 9.37
CA SER A 447 -6.29 4.08 8.17
C SER A 447 -5.74 2.65 8.04
N ALA A 448 -4.63 2.32 8.70
CA ALA A 448 -4.05 0.97 8.76
C ALA A 448 -4.95 -0.07 9.45
N VAL A 449 -6.05 0.35 10.09
CA VAL A 449 -7.09 -0.52 10.67
C VAL A 449 -8.16 -0.93 9.64
N ALA A 450 -8.17 -0.33 8.44
CA ALA A 450 -9.18 -0.61 7.42
C ALA A 450 -8.90 -1.85 6.52
N PRO A 451 -7.68 -2.08 6.01
CA PRO A 451 -7.39 -3.17 5.08
C PRO A 451 -7.17 -4.51 5.82
N SER A 452 -7.25 -5.63 5.09
CA SER A 452 -7.13 -6.98 5.66
C SER A 452 -5.73 -7.36 6.12
N SER A 453 -4.71 -7.00 5.33
CA SER A 453 -3.29 -7.03 5.75
C SER A 453 -2.54 -5.89 5.08
N VAL A 454 -1.79 -5.15 5.89
CA VAL A 454 -0.98 -3.99 5.46
C VAL A 454 0.45 -4.41 5.09
N ILE A 455 0.89 -5.58 5.53
CA ILE A 455 2.29 -6.01 5.40
C ILE A 455 2.66 -6.30 3.95
N TYR A 456 1.66 -6.58 3.12
CA TYR A 456 1.85 -6.71 1.69
C TYR A 456 1.35 -5.49 0.89
N PHE A 457 1.13 -4.36 1.57
CA PHE A 457 0.72 -3.10 0.96
C PHE A 457 1.94 -2.22 0.64
N PHE A 458 2.54 -2.44 -0.53
CA PHE A 458 3.78 -1.76 -0.97
C PHE A 458 3.76 -0.22 -0.93
N PRO A 459 2.65 0.50 -1.18
CA PRO A 459 2.63 1.95 -1.03
C PRO A 459 3.03 2.45 0.37
N MET A 460 2.75 1.68 1.42
CA MET A 460 3.23 1.99 2.78
C MET A 460 4.76 2.04 2.84
N TYR A 461 5.42 0.99 2.34
CA TYR A 461 6.89 0.89 2.34
C TYR A 461 7.53 2.00 1.49
N ILE A 462 6.89 2.39 0.38
CA ILE A 462 7.33 3.54 -0.42
C ILE A 462 7.21 4.82 0.40
N LEU A 463 6.11 5.05 1.12
CA LEU A 463 5.92 6.23 1.96
C LEU A 463 6.97 6.30 3.08
N PHE A 464 7.33 5.17 3.70
CA PHE A 464 8.42 5.10 4.67
C PHE A 464 9.78 5.43 4.04
N GLY A 465 10.12 4.79 2.93
CA GLY A 465 11.38 5.08 2.21
C GLY A 465 11.46 6.54 1.76
N PHE A 466 10.35 7.09 1.26
CA PHE A 466 10.22 8.49 0.84
C PHE A 466 10.42 9.46 2.01
N SER A 467 9.81 9.16 3.16
CA SER A 467 9.92 9.96 4.39
C SER A 467 11.35 9.96 4.95
N ILE A 468 11.97 8.78 5.04
CA ILE A 468 13.37 8.65 5.49
C ILE A 468 14.31 9.38 4.52
N SER A 469 14.09 9.25 3.21
CA SER A 469 14.90 9.95 2.20
C SER A 469 14.77 11.47 2.31
N THR A 470 13.56 11.97 2.57
CA THR A 470 13.31 13.41 2.82
C THR A 470 14.07 13.90 4.03
N ILE A 471 14.04 13.15 5.14
CA ILE A 471 14.81 13.46 6.36
C ILE A 471 16.32 13.46 6.06
N ASN A 472 16.82 12.44 5.37
CA ASN A 472 18.25 12.32 5.06
C ASN A 472 18.75 13.47 4.18
N ILE A 473 18.01 13.85 3.14
CA ILE A 473 18.37 14.98 2.27
C ILE A 473 18.41 16.29 3.07
N TYR A 474 17.42 16.52 3.93
CA TYR A 474 17.42 17.71 4.78
C TYR A 474 18.68 17.76 5.65
N LYS A 475 19.04 16.65 6.30
CA LYS A 475 20.23 16.58 7.15
C LYS A 475 21.53 16.83 6.38
N MET A 476 21.68 16.20 5.21
CA MET A 476 22.87 16.34 4.37
C MET A 476 23.07 17.78 3.91
N ASN A 477 21.99 18.48 3.53
CA ASN A 477 22.09 19.78 2.87
C ASN A 477 21.97 20.98 3.81
N TYR A 478 21.35 20.83 4.99
CA TYR A 478 20.97 21.98 5.83
C TYR A 478 21.30 21.85 7.31
N GLU A 479 21.45 20.63 7.85
CA GLU A 479 21.78 20.44 9.27
C GLU A 479 23.30 20.34 9.50
N ASN A 480 24.06 19.90 8.49
CA ASN A 480 25.52 19.79 8.55
C ASN A 480 26.28 21.01 7.99
N THR A 481 25.59 22.02 7.47
CA THR A 481 26.19 23.31 7.16
C THR A 481 26.30 24.14 8.45
N PRO A 482 27.50 24.56 8.88
CA PRO A 482 27.67 25.42 10.05
C PRO A 482 27.18 26.82 9.71
N SER A 483 25.87 27.01 9.70
CA SER A 483 25.28 28.33 9.64
C SER A 483 24.01 28.33 10.46
N ILE A 484 24.16 28.92 11.66
CA ILE A 484 23.13 29.59 12.42
C ILE A 484 22.35 28.68 13.40
N ARG A 485 22.97 28.44 14.56
CA ARG A 485 22.24 28.40 15.83
C ARG A 485 21.78 29.84 16.12
N TYR A 486 20.49 30.10 15.99
CA TYR A 486 19.81 31.19 16.70
C TYR A 486 18.83 30.55 17.68
#